data_AF-H5Y2A2-F1
#
_entry.id   AF-H5Y2A2-F1
#
_cell.length_a   1.000
_cell.length_b   1.000
_cell.length_c   1.000
_cell.angle_alpha   90.00
_cell.angle_beta   90.00
_cell.angle_gamma   90.00
#
_symmetry.space_group_name_H-M   'P 1'
#
loop_
_entity.id
_entity.type
_entity.pdbx_description
1 polymer ?
#
loop_
_entity_poly.entity_id
_entity_poly.type
_entity_poly.pdbx_seq_one_letter_code
_entity_poly.pdbx_strand_id
1 'polypeptide(L)'
;MFKTIKLVQRRIRLFVEFYWVKLLLKKRQILRLITRFYKRFRDIWYIGLLCSIIIGGLLSTSWKFNIYDELKGYISGLFNIIVTVYLIDFLRIEYERKKNANNIFVFDKQLTLIFEDFMRNAILALNIDLFNFKSNGLELTHEITKAINSTPTFWTDSINIENKVAHDYFIPRHQYLKESFLTLRDKLQRYILNSYVSLDAKRFKFIRRIQWDLSLRNHFFDERTNFPLLQPHQISYAINSLMGYYQKIREIEEYWHKDSDLEIRLEKICEQARYIGLKLPF
;
A
#
# COMPACT_ATOMS: atom_id res chain seq x y z
N MET A 1 -0.98 50.29 -0.40
CA MET A 1 0.42 50.00 -0.01
C MET A 1 0.54 48.84 0.99
N PHE A 2 -0.21 48.81 2.10
CA PHE A 2 -0.13 47.70 3.08
C PHE A 2 -0.61 46.33 2.55
N LYS A 3 -1.62 46.29 1.68
CA LYS A 3 -2.10 45.04 1.05
C LYS A 3 -1.07 44.41 0.11
N THR A 4 -0.33 45.22 -0.64
CA THR A 4 0.73 44.75 -1.54
C THR A 4 1.93 44.21 -0.76
N ILE A 5 2.36 44.89 0.31
CA ILE A 5 3.46 44.41 1.18
C ILE A 5 3.11 43.07 1.84
N LYS A 6 1.89 42.91 2.39
CA LYS A 6 1.43 41.64 2.98
C LYS A 6 1.37 40.51 1.94
N LEU A 7 0.98 40.83 0.71
CA LEU A 7 0.89 39.83 -0.38
C LEU A 7 2.29 39.39 -0.85
N VAL A 8 3.25 40.32 -0.94
CA VAL A 8 4.66 40.00 -1.23
C VAL A 8 5.28 39.15 -0.12
N GLN A 9 5.08 39.52 1.15
CA GLN A 9 5.56 38.72 2.29
C GLN A 9 5.00 37.30 2.29
N ARG A 10 3.70 37.14 1.98
CA ARG A 10 3.05 35.82 1.89
C ARG A 10 3.61 34.98 0.74
N ARG A 11 3.92 35.58 -0.40
CA ARG A 11 4.56 34.91 -1.55
C ARG A 11 5.99 34.45 -1.21
N ILE A 12 6.79 35.30 -0.57
CA ILE A 12 8.16 34.95 -0.15
C ILE A 12 8.13 33.79 0.86
N ARG A 13 7.24 33.84 1.86
CA ARG A 13 7.10 32.76 2.85
C ARG A 13 6.77 31.43 2.17
N LEU A 14 5.77 31.40 1.29
CA LEU A 14 5.38 30.17 0.58
C LEU A 14 6.49 29.64 -0.32
N PHE A 15 7.26 30.52 -0.96
CA PHE A 15 8.40 30.12 -1.79
C PHE A 15 9.53 29.49 -0.97
N VAL A 16 9.87 30.08 0.19
CA VAL A 16 10.87 29.55 1.12
C VAL A 16 10.40 28.21 1.70
N GLU A 17 9.15 28.10 2.13
CA GLU A 17 8.58 26.85 2.63
C GLU A 17 8.58 25.75 1.57
N PHE A 18 8.21 26.07 0.32
CA PHE A 18 8.27 25.14 -0.81
C PHE A 18 9.69 24.59 -1.02
N TYR A 19 10.68 25.47 -1.11
CA TYR A 19 12.08 25.06 -1.32
C TYR A 19 12.62 24.24 -0.16
N TRP A 20 12.28 24.62 1.08
CA TRP A 20 12.71 23.91 2.28
C TRP A 20 12.14 22.49 2.34
N VAL A 21 10.84 22.32 2.07
CA VAL A 21 10.18 21.01 2.03
C VAL A 21 10.73 20.15 0.89
N LYS A 22 10.93 20.71 -0.32
CA LYS A 22 11.53 20.00 -1.47
C LYS A 22 12.96 19.52 -1.15
N LEU A 23 13.75 20.36 -0.46
CA LEU A 23 15.12 20.02 -0.05
C LEU A 23 15.15 18.93 1.03
N LEU A 24 14.25 18.98 2.02
CA LEU A 24 14.11 17.95 3.04
C LEU A 24 13.72 16.59 2.44
N LEU A 25 12.76 16.57 1.51
CA LEU A 25 12.37 15.37 0.77
C LEU A 25 13.56 14.77 0.02
N LYS A 26 14.27 15.60 -0.76
CA LYS A 26 15.45 15.17 -1.53
C LYS A 26 16.55 14.63 -0.61
N LYS A 27 16.82 15.29 0.53
CA LYS A 27 17.79 14.85 1.53
C LYS A 27 17.41 13.48 2.11
N ARG A 28 16.15 13.26 2.49
CA ARG A 28 15.68 11.96 3.02
C ARG A 28 15.79 10.84 1.98
N GLN A 29 15.47 11.13 0.73
CA GLN A 29 15.59 10.17 -0.37
C GLN A 29 17.04 9.78 -0.63
N ILE A 30 17.95 10.76 -0.70
CA ILE A 30 19.39 10.53 -0.88
C ILE A 30 19.96 9.74 0.29
N LEU A 31 19.65 10.13 1.53
CA LEU A 31 20.16 9.43 2.72
C LEU A 31 19.76 7.96 2.68
N ARG A 32 18.47 7.66 2.40
CA ARG A 32 17.98 6.28 2.25
C ARG A 32 18.68 5.52 1.13
N LEU A 33 18.98 6.18 0.01
CA LEU A 33 19.71 5.57 -1.10
C LEU A 33 21.15 5.22 -0.71
N ILE A 34 21.85 6.15 -0.04
CA ILE A 34 23.22 5.95 0.46
C ILE A 34 23.26 4.83 1.50
N THR A 35 22.31 4.80 2.46
CA THR A 35 22.30 3.74 3.48
C THR A 35 22.14 2.36 2.84
N ARG A 36 21.29 2.27 1.81
CA ARG A 36 21.05 1.04 1.07
C ARG A 36 22.24 0.63 0.21
N PHE A 37 22.88 1.60 -0.44
CA PHE A 37 24.12 1.39 -1.18
C PHE A 37 25.20 0.82 -0.27
N TYR A 38 25.43 1.45 0.90
CA TYR A 38 26.43 1.00 1.86
C TYR A 38 26.12 -0.40 2.42
N LYS A 39 24.84 -0.68 2.73
CA LYS A 39 24.43 -2.02 3.17
C LYS A 39 24.73 -3.08 2.11
N ARG A 40 24.39 -2.81 0.84
CA ARG A 40 24.63 -3.75 -0.25
C ARG A 40 26.11 -3.92 -0.57
N PHE A 41 26.88 -2.83 -0.52
CA PHE A 41 28.34 -2.87 -0.62
C PHE A 41 28.94 -3.79 0.46
N ARG A 42 28.46 -3.66 1.70
CA ARG A 42 28.83 -4.55 2.80
C ARG A 42 28.37 -5.99 2.57
N ASP A 43 27.23 -6.24 1.94
CA ASP A 43 26.76 -7.61 1.69
C ASP A 43 27.57 -8.32 0.60
N ILE A 44 28.17 -7.60 -0.35
CA ILE A 44 28.96 -8.17 -1.48
C ILE A 44 30.47 -7.95 -1.31
N TRP A 45 30.91 -7.52 -0.12
CA TRP A 45 32.31 -7.16 0.14
C TRP A 45 33.30 -8.31 -0.15
N TYR A 46 32.88 -9.57 0.06
CA TYR A 46 33.71 -10.74 -0.18
C TYR A 46 34.04 -10.97 -1.66
N ILE A 47 33.15 -10.57 -2.59
CA ILE A 47 33.44 -10.62 -4.03
C ILE A 47 34.54 -9.61 -4.37
N GLY A 48 34.48 -8.41 -3.80
CA GLY A 48 35.50 -7.38 -3.98
C GLY A 48 36.85 -7.76 -3.37
N LEU A 49 36.84 -8.48 -2.25
CA LEU A 49 38.03 -9.05 -1.62
C LEU A 49 38.64 -10.14 -2.51
N LEU A 50 37.82 -11.03 -3.06
CA LEU A 50 38.27 -12.08 -3.97
C LEU A 50 38.87 -11.49 -5.28
N CYS A 51 38.24 -10.47 -5.85
CA CYS A 51 38.81 -9.72 -6.97
C CYS A 51 40.15 -9.06 -6.61
N SER A 52 40.26 -8.47 -5.43
CA SER A 52 41.51 -7.86 -4.95
C SER A 52 42.65 -8.88 -4.82
N ILE A 53 42.36 -10.10 -4.36
CA ILE A 53 43.35 -11.20 -4.28
C ILE A 53 43.82 -11.62 -5.68
N ILE A 54 42.88 -11.82 -6.61
CA ILE A 54 43.21 -12.19 -8.00
C ILE A 54 44.09 -11.11 -8.65
N ILE A 55 43.72 -9.84 -8.45
CA ILE A 55 44.49 -8.69 -8.94
C ILE A 55 45.86 -8.66 -8.28
N GLY A 56 45.96 -8.84 -6.97
CA GLY A 56 47.25 -8.91 -6.27
C GLY A 56 48.18 -10.00 -6.83
N GLY A 57 47.63 -11.17 -7.18
CA GLY A 57 48.37 -12.23 -7.86
C GLY A 57 48.85 -11.84 -9.26
N LEU A 58 47.98 -11.20 -10.06
CA LEU A 58 48.34 -10.69 -11.38
C LEU A 58 49.41 -9.58 -11.29
N LEU A 59 49.29 -8.65 -10.34
CA LEU A 59 50.27 -7.60 -10.10
C LEU A 59 51.63 -8.19 -9.69
N SER A 60 51.63 -9.19 -8.80
CA SER A 60 52.85 -9.87 -8.35
C SER A 60 53.57 -10.59 -9.50
N THR A 61 52.81 -11.27 -10.37
CA THR A 61 53.39 -11.91 -11.56
C THR A 61 53.89 -10.89 -12.57
N SER A 62 53.15 -9.82 -12.87
CA SER A 62 53.56 -8.77 -13.80
C SER A 62 54.78 -7.98 -13.32
N TRP A 63 54.94 -7.77 -12.00
CA TRP A 63 56.17 -7.20 -11.42
C TRP A 63 57.38 -8.08 -11.77
N LYS A 64 57.26 -9.41 -11.62
CA LYS A 64 58.35 -10.35 -11.95
C LYS A 64 58.81 -10.27 -13.41
N PHE A 65 57.94 -9.86 -14.33
CA PHE A 65 58.24 -9.75 -15.77
C PHE A 65 58.54 -8.31 -16.24
N ASN A 66 58.60 -7.33 -15.34
CA ASN A 66 59.04 -5.95 -15.60
C ASN A 66 58.16 -5.14 -16.59
N ILE A 67 56.85 -5.43 -16.65
CA ILE A 67 55.89 -4.78 -17.59
C ILE A 67 55.15 -3.63 -16.88
N TYR A 68 55.86 -2.62 -16.40
CA TYR A 68 55.29 -1.62 -15.48
C TYR A 68 54.44 -0.51 -16.11
N ASP A 69 54.82 -0.05 -17.30
CA ASP A 69 54.14 1.09 -17.92
C ASP A 69 52.74 0.74 -18.44
N GLU A 70 52.53 -0.50 -18.89
CA GLU A 70 51.21 -1.03 -19.29
C GLU A 70 50.31 -1.32 -18.07
N LEU A 71 50.93 -1.60 -16.92
CA LEU A 71 50.31 -2.00 -15.66
C LEU A 71 49.44 -0.89 -15.07
N LYS A 72 49.86 0.37 -15.21
CA LYS A 72 49.13 1.54 -14.70
C LYS A 72 47.80 1.76 -15.44
N GLY A 73 47.81 1.57 -16.77
CA GLY A 73 46.60 1.60 -17.58
C GLY A 73 45.66 0.44 -17.25
N TYR A 74 46.24 -0.75 -17.02
CA TYR A 74 45.49 -1.96 -16.68
C TYR A 74 44.78 -1.86 -15.31
N ILE A 75 45.45 -1.34 -14.29
CA ILE A 75 44.86 -1.13 -12.95
C ILE A 75 43.70 -0.14 -13.02
N SER A 76 43.87 0.99 -13.73
CA SER A 76 42.81 1.99 -13.89
C SER A 76 41.59 1.42 -14.63
N GLY A 77 41.84 0.65 -15.70
CA GLY A 77 40.80 -0.06 -16.45
C GLY A 77 40.05 -1.09 -15.59
N LEU A 78 40.78 -1.91 -14.82
CA LEU A 78 40.20 -2.90 -13.90
C LEU A 78 39.36 -2.24 -12.80
N PHE A 79 39.86 -1.18 -12.17
CA PHE A 79 39.10 -0.44 -11.17
C PHE A 79 37.79 0.11 -11.75
N ASN A 80 37.85 0.70 -12.95
CA ASN A 80 36.65 1.17 -13.64
C ASN A 80 35.67 0.03 -13.95
N ILE A 81 36.14 -1.13 -14.40
CA ILE A 81 35.28 -2.30 -14.66
C ILE A 81 34.59 -2.76 -13.37
N ILE A 82 35.33 -2.88 -12.26
CA ILE A 82 34.80 -3.32 -10.97
C ILE A 82 33.74 -2.34 -10.48
N VAL A 83 34.05 -1.04 -10.46
CA VAL A 83 33.10 0.00 -10.06
C VAL A 83 31.86 -0.03 -10.95
N THR A 84 32.03 -0.21 -12.26
CA THR A 84 30.90 -0.28 -13.21
C THR A 84 30.02 -1.49 -12.95
N VAL A 85 30.59 -2.68 -12.72
CA VAL A 85 29.83 -3.90 -12.40
C VAL A 85 29.06 -3.74 -11.10
N TYR A 86 29.68 -3.18 -10.06
CA TYR A 86 29.02 -2.88 -8.79
C TYR A 86 27.86 -1.90 -8.94
N LEU A 87 28.05 -0.85 -9.75
CA LEU A 87 27.03 0.15 -10.02
C LEU A 87 25.86 -0.46 -10.79
N ILE A 88 26.12 -1.30 -11.79
CA ILE A 88 25.09 -2.02 -12.55
C ILE A 88 24.31 -2.98 -11.65
N ASP A 89 24.98 -3.77 -10.80
CA ASP A 89 24.30 -4.66 -9.84
C ASP A 89 23.40 -3.87 -8.88
N PHE A 90 23.93 -2.79 -8.32
CA PHE A 90 23.15 -1.92 -7.44
C PHE A 90 21.93 -1.31 -8.15
N LEU A 91 22.10 -0.80 -9.37
CA LEU A 91 21.01 -0.22 -10.17
C LEU A 91 19.96 -1.28 -10.51
N ARG A 92 20.37 -2.49 -10.89
CA ARG A 92 19.46 -3.60 -11.17
C ARG A 92 18.62 -3.93 -9.93
N ILE A 93 19.24 -4.04 -8.76
CA ILE A 93 18.54 -4.38 -7.51
C ILE A 93 17.62 -3.24 -7.06
N GLU A 94 18.04 -1.98 -7.19
CA GLU A 94 17.17 -0.83 -6.90
C GLU A 94 15.98 -0.79 -7.86
N TYR A 95 16.19 -1.11 -9.14
CA TYR A 95 15.12 -1.25 -10.11
C TYR A 95 14.15 -2.38 -9.72
N GLU A 96 14.65 -3.58 -9.44
CA GLU A 96 13.83 -4.72 -9.01
C GLU A 96 13.07 -4.40 -7.71
N ARG A 97 13.71 -3.73 -6.74
CA ARG A 97 13.02 -3.32 -5.51
C ARG A 97 11.94 -2.28 -5.79
N LYS A 98 12.20 -1.27 -6.62
CA LYS A 98 11.18 -0.28 -6.99
C LYS A 98 10.02 -0.91 -7.73
N LYS A 99 10.30 -1.81 -8.67
CA LYS A 99 9.30 -2.59 -9.41
C LYS A 99 8.45 -3.42 -8.43
N ASN A 100 9.09 -4.15 -7.53
CA ASN A 100 8.40 -4.96 -6.53
C ASN A 100 7.59 -4.10 -5.56
N ALA A 101 8.14 -2.98 -5.07
CA ALA A 101 7.42 -2.05 -4.20
C ALA A 101 6.19 -1.45 -4.90
N ASN A 102 6.29 -1.09 -6.17
CA ASN A 102 5.17 -0.58 -6.94
C ASN A 102 4.08 -1.65 -7.16
N ASN A 103 4.49 -2.86 -7.51
CA ASN A 103 3.56 -3.99 -7.66
C ASN A 103 2.83 -4.27 -6.34
N ILE A 104 3.56 -4.21 -5.22
CA ILE A 104 3.02 -4.36 -3.88
C ILE A 104 2.01 -3.24 -3.57
N PHE A 105 2.36 -2.00 -3.83
CA PHE A 105 1.48 -0.86 -3.55
C PHE A 105 0.18 -0.94 -4.37
N VAL A 106 0.30 -1.20 -5.68
CA VAL A 106 -0.86 -1.41 -6.55
C VAL A 106 -1.73 -2.56 -6.04
N PHE A 107 -1.09 -3.62 -5.56
CA PHE A 107 -1.77 -4.75 -4.98
C PHE A 107 -2.52 -4.41 -3.69
N ASP A 108 -1.84 -3.79 -2.72
CA ASP A 108 -2.46 -3.46 -1.43
C ASP A 108 -3.64 -2.48 -1.66
N LYS A 109 -3.50 -1.52 -2.58
CA LYS A 109 -4.55 -0.58 -2.98
C LYS A 109 -5.77 -1.25 -3.62
N GLN A 110 -5.56 -2.20 -4.53
CA GLN A 110 -6.68 -2.94 -5.14
C GLN A 110 -7.43 -3.77 -4.10
N LEU A 111 -6.70 -4.34 -3.12
CA LEU A 111 -7.32 -5.06 -2.01
C LEU A 111 -8.13 -4.12 -1.11
N THR A 112 -7.62 -2.92 -0.78
CA THR A 112 -8.36 -1.89 -0.04
C THR A 112 -9.70 -1.58 -0.73
N LEU A 113 -9.69 -1.34 -2.05
CA LEU A 113 -10.91 -1.04 -2.82
C LEU A 113 -11.95 -2.18 -2.77
N ILE A 114 -11.51 -3.44 -2.85
CA ILE A 114 -12.40 -4.60 -2.74
C ILE A 114 -13.10 -4.62 -1.37
N PHE A 115 -12.37 -4.31 -0.30
CA PHE A 115 -12.94 -4.24 1.04
C PHE A 115 -13.82 -3.01 1.24
N GLU A 116 -13.44 -1.83 0.75
CA GLU A 116 -14.27 -0.62 0.85
C GLU A 116 -15.64 -0.81 0.20
N ASP A 117 -15.68 -1.46 -0.96
CA ASP A 117 -16.92 -1.78 -1.65
C ASP A 117 -17.82 -2.70 -0.79
N PHE A 118 -17.25 -3.75 -0.19
CA PHE A 118 -17.98 -4.59 0.76
C PHE A 118 -18.47 -3.80 1.98
N MET A 119 -17.62 -2.94 2.56
CA MET A 119 -17.97 -2.14 3.73
C MET A 119 -19.13 -1.17 3.42
N ARG A 120 -19.15 -0.54 2.24
CA ARG A 120 -20.28 0.28 1.78
C ARG A 120 -21.57 -0.53 1.71
N ASN A 121 -21.52 -1.73 1.17
CA ASN A 121 -22.70 -2.60 1.09
C ASN A 121 -23.17 -3.05 2.48
N ALA A 122 -22.24 -3.33 3.40
CA ALA A 122 -22.57 -3.66 4.78
C ALA A 122 -23.16 -2.45 5.55
N ILE A 123 -22.67 -1.22 5.32
CA ILE A 123 -23.24 0.02 5.87
C ILE A 123 -24.68 0.19 5.40
N LEU A 124 -24.95 -0.01 4.10
CA LEU A 124 -26.30 0.07 3.54
C LEU A 124 -27.23 -0.99 4.16
N ALA A 125 -26.74 -2.22 4.33
CA ALA A 125 -27.53 -3.32 4.89
C ALA A 125 -27.84 -3.12 6.38
N LEU A 126 -26.87 -2.64 7.16
CA LEU A 126 -26.98 -2.54 8.62
C LEU A 126 -27.44 -1.17 9.12
N ASN A 127 -27.41 -0.16 8.25
CA ASN A 127 -27.65 1.24 8.60
C ASN A 127 -26.74 1.73 9.76
N ILE A 128 -25.47 1.33 9.73
CA ILE A 128 -24.43 1.74 10.69
C ILE A 128 -23.23 2.23 9.90
N ASP A 129 -22.63 3.36 10.30
CA ASP A 129 -21.36 3.82 9.73
C ASP A 129 -20.16 3.02 10.26
N LEU A 130 -19.83 1.94 9.56
CA LEU A 130 -18.75 1.03 9.91
C LEU A 130 -17.36 1.68 9.84
N PHE A 131 -17.17 2.79 9.11
CA PHE A 131 -15.87 3.43 8.97
C PHE A 131 -15.43 4.25 10.18
N ASN A 132 -16.37 4.58 11.09
CA ASN A 132 -16.06 5.31 12.32
C ASN A 132 -15.42 4.45 13.41
N PHE A 133 -15.46 3.12 13.28
CA PHE A 133 -14.94 2.22 14.31
C PHE A 133 -13.44 1.94 14.11
N LYS A 134 -12.61 2.48 15.01
CA LYS A 134 -11.17 2.18 15.10
C LYS A 134 -10.94 1.04 16.10
N SER A 135 -10.43 -0.10 15.63
CA SER A 135 -9.90 -1.30 16.35
C SER A 135 -10.63 -1.86 17.60
N ASN A 136 -11.56 -1.14 18.22
CA ASN A 136 -12.42 -1.58 19.31
C ASN A 136 -13.53 -2.44 18.71
N GLY A 137 -13.18 -3.68 18.37
CA GLY A 137 -14.12 -4.66 17.84
C GLY A 137 -15.32 -4.93 18.77
N LEU A 138 -15.19 -4.63 20.06
CA LEU A 138 -16.27 -4.71 21.06
C LEU A 138 -17.39 -3.68 20.81
N GLU A 139 -17.04 -2.42 20.53
CA GLU A 139 -18.02 -1.35 20.24
C GLU A 139 -18.77 -1.65 18.94
N LEU A 140 -18.05 -2.04 17.90
CA LEU A 140 -18.65 -2.43 16.62
C LEU A 140 -19.60 -3.62 16.78
N THR A 141 -19.20 -4.63 17.56
CA THR A 141 -20.04 -5.81 17.83
C THR A 141 -21.33 -5.40 18.55
N HIS A 142 -21.23 -4.48 19.52
CA HIS A 142 -22.38 -3.97 20.24
C HIS A 142 -23.35 -3.22 19.32
N GLU A 143 -22.85 -2.30 18.49
CA GLU A 143 -23.67 -1.52 17.56
C GLU A 143 -24.36 -2.39 16.51
N ILE A 144 -23.65 -3.37 15.91
CA ILE A 144 -24.26 -4.32 14.97
C ILE A 144 -25.37 -5.12 15.65
N THR A 145 -25.12 -5.62 16.86
CA THR A 145 -26.11 -6.41 17.61
C THR A 145 -27.33 -5.55 17.96
N LYS A 146 -27.11 -4.29 18.35
CA LYS A 146 -28.16 -3.32 18.65
C LYS A 146 -29.00 -2.99 17.40
N ALA A 147 -28.39 -2.79 16.25
CA ALA A 147 -29.12 -2.54 15.00
C ALA A 147 -29.97 -3.74 14.60
N ILE A 148 -29.41 -4.95 14.63
CA ILE A 148 -30.15 -6.17 14.28
C ILE A 148 -31.32 -6.41 15.24
N ASN A 149 -31.13 -6.16 16.54
CA ASN A 149 -32.16 -6.37 17.55
C ASN A 149 -33.13 -5.17 17.70
N SER A 150 -32.93 -4.09 16.94
CA SER A 150 -33.77 -2.89 17.05
C SER A 150 -35.20 -3.13 16.56
N THR A 151 -35.38 -4.02 15.57
CA THR A 151 -36.69 -4.40 15.04
C THR A 151 -36.78 -5.91 14.83
N PRO A 152 -37.92 -6.56 15.17
CA PRO A 152 -38.10 -7.99 14.94
C PRO A 152 -38.14 -8.35 13.45
N THR A 153 -38.46 -7.39 12.58
CA THR A 153 -38.49 -7.55 11.12
C THR A 153 -37.19 -7.15 10.43
N PHE A 154 -36.14 -6.81 11.19
CA PHE A 154 -34.88 -6.27 10.63
C PHE A 154 -34.38 -7.03 9.39
N TRP A 155 -34.37 -8.36 9.41
CA TRP A 155 -33.86 -9.16 8.30
C TRP A 155 -34.76 -9.19 7.07
N THR A 156 -36.06 -9.05 7.28
CA THR A 156 -37.08 -9.05 6.23
C THR A 156 -37.34 -7.66 5.67
N ASP A 157 -36.96 -6.61 6.41
CA ASP A 157 -37.04 -5.23 5.93
C ASP A 157 -36.24 -5.09 4.62
N SER A 158 -36.88 -4.53 3.61
CA SER A 158 -36.28 -4.32 2.30
C SER A 158 -35.39 -3.07 2.30
N ILE A 159 -34.23 -3.17 1.65
CA ILE A 159 -33.37 -2.03 1.35
C ILE A 159 -33.63 -1.60 -0.09
N ASN A 160 -33.72 -0.28 -0.32
CA ASN A 160 -33.71 0.26 -1.68
C ASN A 160 -32.26 0.35 -2.18
N ILE A 161 -31.98 -0.32 -3.29
CA ILE A 161 -30.70 -0.22 -3.99
C ILE A 161 -30.94 0.63 -5.24
N GLU A 162 -30.55 1.89 -5.18
CA GLU A 162 -30.61 2.78 -6.34
C GLU A 162 -29.71 2.23 -7.45
N ASN A 163 -30.31 1.83 -8.57
CA ASN A 163 -29.58 1.49 -9.78
C ASN A 163 -29.61 2.68 -10.75
N LYS A 164 -28.48 3.00 -11.38
CA LYS A 164 -28.34 4.14 -12.32
C LYS A 164 -29.23 4.03 -13.57
N VAL A 165 -29.93 2.92 -13.75
CA VAL A 165 -30.82 2.63 -14.88
C VAL A 165 -32.19 2.17 -14.36
N ALA A 166 -32.95 3.16 -13.88
CA ALA A 166 -34.41 3.30 -13.97
C ALA A 166 -35.39 2.58 -13.02
N HIS A 167 -35.05 1.67 -12.11
CA HIS A 167 -36.05 1.14 -11.15
C HIS A 167 -35.46 0.93 -9.76
N ASP A 168 -36.19 1.36 -8.72
CA ASP A 168 -35.88 1.03 -7.32
C ASP A 168 -35.96 -0.49 -7.13
N TYR A 169 -34.85 -1.11 -6.73
CA TYR A 169 -34.81 -2.54 -6.47
C TYR A 169 -34.81 -2.78 -4.96
N PHE A 170 -35.88 -3.43 -4.49
CA PHE A 170 -36.07 -3.75 -3.08
C PHE A 170 -35.63 -5.18 -2.80
N ILE A 171 -34.56 -5.35 -2.02
CA ILE A 171 -34.09 -6.67 -1.57
C ILE A 171 -34.15 -6.74 -0.04
N PRO A 172 -34.61 -7.85 0.56
CA PRO A 172 -34.47 -8.08 1.99
C PRO A 172 -33.01 -7.97 2.46
N ARG A 173 -32.78 -7.37 3.64
CA ARG A 173 -31.42 -7.16 4.19
C ARG A 173 -30.57 -8.41 4.26
N HIS A 174 -31.15 -9.54 4.67
CA HIS A 174 -30.40 -10.80 4.79
C HIS A 174 -29.89 -11.29 3.44
N GLN A 175 -30.70 -11.17 2.38
CA GLN A 175 -30.33 -11.58 1.03
C GLN A 175 -29.25 -10.67 0.46
N TYR A 176 -29.40 -9.34 0.62
CA TYR A 176 -28.40 -8.39 0.16
C TYR A 176 -27.04 -8.58 0.84
N LEU A 177 -27.05 -8.83 2.15
CA LEU A 177 -25.82 -9.08 2.90
C LEU A 177 -25.16 -10.40 2.47
N LYS A 178 -25.95 -11.46 2.25
CA LYS A 178 -25.47 -12.75 1.70
C LYS A 178 -24.79 -12.55 0.35
N GLU A 179 -25.46 -11.87 -0.58
CA GLU A 179 -24.92 -11.55 -1.90
C GLU A 179 -23.64 -10.71 -1.81
N SER A 180 -23.55 -9.80 -0.85
CA SER A 180 -22.35 -8.99 -0.59
C SER A 180 -21.17 -9.85 -0.13
N PHE A 181 -21.38 -10.82 0.77
CA PHE A 181 -20.32 -11.76 1.20
C PHE A 181 -19.85 -12.68 0.06
N LEU A 182 -20.79 -13.19 -0.76
CA LEU A 182 -20.46 -14.01 -1.93
C LEU A 182 -19.66 -13.21 -2.95
N THR A 183 -20.11 -11.99 -3.25
CA THR A 183 -19.43 -11.07 -4.17
C THR A 183 -18.02 -10.75 -3.69
N LEU A 184 -17.83 -10.49 -2.39
CA LEU A 184 -16.50 -10.27 -1.81
C LEU A 184 -15.59 -11.49 -2.01
N ARG A 185 -16.09 -12.71 -1.70
CA ARG A 185 -15.32 -13.95 -1.87
C ARG A 185 -14.88 -14.13 -3.32
N ASP A 186 -15.80 -13.95 -4.27
CA ASP A 186 -15.53 -14.14 -5.69
C ASP A 186 -14.56 -13.08 -6.22
N LYS A 187 -14.69 -11.82 -5.78
CA LYS A 187 -13.72 -10.76 -6.07
C LYS A 187 -12.33 -11.13 -5.54
N LEU A 188 -12.21 -11.60 -4.30
CA LEU A 188 -10.93 -12.03 -3.73
C LEU A 188 -10.34 -13.25 -4.46
N GLN A 189 -11.17 -14.18 -4.93
CA GLN A 189 -10.73 -15.32 -5.72
C GLN A 189 -10.18 -14.90 -7.07
N ARG A 190 -10.92 -14.08 -7.83
CA ARG A 190 -10.44 -13.49 -9.07
C ARG A 190 -9.16 -12.67 -8.83
N TYR A 191 -9.09 -11.98 -7.70
CA TYR A 191 -7.93 -11.18 -7.34
C TYR A 191 -6.67 -12.01 -7.11
N ILE A 192 -6.77 -13.15 -6.42
CA ILE A 192 -5.65 -14.10 -6.28
C ILE A 192 -5.23 -14.64 -7.65
N LEU A 193 -6.19 -15.07 -8.48
CA LEU A 193 -5.90 -15.65 -9.80
C LEU A 193 -5.16 -14.66 -10.70
N ASN A 194 -5.62 -13.40 -10.72
CA ASN A 194 -5.01 -12.35 -11.53
C ASN A 194 -3.64 -11.91 -10.99
N SER A 195 -3.40 -12.07 -9.70
CA SER A 195 -2.17 -11.58 -9.04
C SER A 195 -1.19 -12.71 -8.67
N TYR A 196 -1.44 -13.95 -9.08
CA TYR A 196 -0.71 -15.12 -8.61
C TYR A 196 0.81 -15.05 -8.88
N VAL A 197 1.20 -14.48 -10.02
CA VAL A 197 2.61 -14.36 -10.44
C VAL A 197 3.35 -13.23 -9.70
N SER A 198 2.62 -12.25 -9.18
CA SER A 198 3.18 -11.07 -8.48
C SER A 198 3.07 -11.16 -6.95
N LEU A 199 2.39 -12.20 -6.45
CA LEU A 199 2.10 -12.40 -5.04
C LEU A 199 3.28 -13.01 -4.29
N ASP A 200 3.74 -12.34 -3.23
CA ASP A 200 4.62 -12.99 -2.27
C ASP A 200 3.84 -14.02 -1.42
N ALA A 201 4.56 -15.00 -0.86
CA ALA A 201 3.95 -16.08 -0.08
C ALA A 201 3.19 -15.56 1.17
N LYS A 202 3.57 -14.40 1.71
CA LYS A 202 2.92 -13.83 2.90
C LYS A 202 1.53 -13.28 2.56
N ARG A 203 1.42 -12.51 1.48
CA ARG A 203 0.15 -11.96 0.97
C ARG A 203 -0.77 -13.05 0.47
N PHE A 204 -0.23 -14.05 -0.21
CA PHE A 204 -1.03 -15.21 -0.61
C PHE A 204 -1.67 -15.91 0.59
N LYS A 205 -0.88 -16.19 1.65
CA LYS A 205 -1.40 -16.74 2.91
C LYS A 205 -2.45 -15.84 3.55
N PHE A 206 -2.24 -14.52 3.51
CA PHE A 206 -3.18 -13.55 4.07
C PHE A 206 -4.54 -13.58 3.35
N ILE A 207 -4.58 -13.51 2.01
CA ILE A 207 -5.86 -13.58 1.28
C ILE A 207 -6.50 -14.96 1.43
N ARG A 208 -5.72 -16.03 1.35
CA ARG A 208 -6.24 -17.39 1.59
C ARG A 208 -6.92 -17.52 2.94
N ARG A 209 -6.38 -16.89 3.98
CA ARG A 209 -7.01 -16.86 5.31
C ARG A 209 -8.33 -16.11 5.30
N ILE A 210 -8.39 -14.96 4.64
CA ILE A 210 -9.65 -14.21 4.48
C ILE A 210 -10.69 -15.06 3.73
N GLN A 211 -10.31 -15.74 2.65
CA GLN A 211 -11.19 -16.61 1.90
C GLN A 211 -11.69 -17.80 2.74
N TRP A 212 -10.80 -18.40 3.52
CA TRP A 212 -11.14 -19.49 4.43
C TRP A 212 -12.15 -19.03 5.49
N ASP A 213 -11.90 -17.88 6.10
CA ASP A 213 -12.83 -17.28 7.07
C ASP A 213 -14.17 -16.98 6.40
N LEU A 214 -14.17 -16.44 5.17
CA LEU A 214 -15.38 -16.22 4.39
C LEU A 214 -16.10 -17.52 4.02
N SER A 215 -15.40 -18.61 3.68
CA SER A 215 -16.03 -19.89 3.35
C SER A 215 -16.69 -20.55 4.56
N LEU A 216 -16.00 -20.55 5.71
CA LEU A 216 -16.57 -21.04 6.97
C LEU A 216 -17.79 -20.20 7.38
N ARG A 217 -17.76 -18.90 7.12
CA ARG A 217 -18.86 -17.99 7.43
C ARG A 217 -20.00 -18.07 6.40
N ASN A 218 -19.71 -18.48 5.17
CA ASN A 218 -20.73 -18.73 4.16
C ASN A 218 -21.59 -19.96 4.51
N HIS A 219 -21.10 -20.91 5.32
CA HIS A 219 -21.92 -21.97 5.89
C HIS A 219 -22.96 -21.47 6.90
N PHE A 220 -22.90 -20.21 7.34
CA PHE A 220 -24.00 -19.58 8.09
C PHE A 220 -25.21 -19.24 7.21
N PHE A 221 -25.07 -19.33 5.89
CA PHE A 221 -26.16 -19.12 4.94
C PHE A 221 -26.55 -20.49 4.37
N ASP A 222 -27.59 -21.11 4.93
CA ASP A 222 -28.15 -22.34 4.37
C ASP A 222 -28.59 -22.09 2.92
N GLU A 223 -28.25 -23.03 2.04
CA GLU A 223 -28.59 -22.98 0.61
C GLU A 223 -30.00 -23.55 0.35
N ARG A 224 -30.57 -24.28 1.32
CA ARG A 224 -31.83 -25.04 1.13
C ARG A 224 -33.04 -24.39 1.79
N THR A 225 -32.83 -23.58 2.82
CA THR A 225 -33.90 -22.90 3.53
C THR A 225 -33.81 -21.41 3.23
N ASN A 226 -34.82 -20.84 2.59
CA ASN A 226 -34.95 -19.40 2.35
C ASN A 226 -35.15 -18.58 3.66
N PHE A 227 -34.62 -19.07 4.79
CA PHE A 227 -34.69 -18.46 6.10
C PHE A 227 -33.27 -18.32 6.67
N PRO A 228 -32.87 -17.12 7.13
CA PRO A 228 -31.59 -16.96 7.79
C PRO A 228 -31.63 -17.63 9.18
N LEU A 229 -30.92 -18.75 9.34
CA LEU A 229 -30.43 -19.25 10.65
C LEU A 229 -29.28 -18.36 11.19
N LEU A 230 -29.23 -17.08 10.79
CA LEU A 230 -28.17 -16.17 11.18
C LEU A 230 -28.50 -15.61 12.55
N GLN A 231 -27.83 -16.15 13.56
CA GLN A 231 -27.85 -15.46 14.84
C GLN A 231 -27.07 -14.14 14.70
N PRO A 232 -27.58 -13.02 15.24
CA PRO A 232 -26.95 -11.70 15.13
C PRO A 232 -25.46 -11.70 15.49
N HIS A 233 -25.08 -12.52 16.49
CA HIS A 233 -23.70 -12.65 16.94
C HIS A 233 -22.75 -13.20 15.87
N GLN A 234 -23.21 -14.07 14.96
CA GLN A 234 -22.37 -14.67 13.91
C GLN A 234 -22.03 -13.65 12.83
N ILE A 235 -22.99 -12.79 12.49
CA ILE A 235 -22.80 -11.70 11.53
C ILE A 235 -21.90 -10.62 12.13
N SER A 236 -22.16 -10.21 13.38
CA SER A 236 -21.30 -9.28 14.10
C SER A 236 -19.86 -9.78 14.12
N TYR A 237 -19.65 -11.08 14.41
CA TYR A 237 -18.33 -11.69 14.40
C TYR A 237 -17.68 -11.72 13.00
N ALA A 238 -18.45 -11.96 11.93
CA ALA A 238 -17.97 -11.93 10.55
C ALA A 238 -17.50 -10.55 10.12
N ILE A 239 -18.34 -9.53 10.33
CA ILE A 239 -18.04 -8.16 9.94
C ILE A 239 -16.87 -7.62 10.76
N ASN A 240 -16.83 -7.90 12.06
CA ASN A 240 -15.71 -7.49 12.91
C ASN A 240 -14.37 -8.13 12.47
N SER A 241 -14.39 -9.41 12.10
CA SER A 241 -13.20 -10.08 11.55
C SER A 241 -12.73 -9.44 10.25
N LEU A 242 -13.64 -9.12 9.33
CA LEU A 242 -13.31 -8.44 8.07
C LEU A 242 -12.81 -7.01 8.29
N MET A 243 -13.40 -6.29 9.24
CA MET A 243 -12.95 -4.97 9.67
C MET A 243 -11.52 -5.00 10.18
N GLY A 244 -11.17 -6.03 10.96
CA GLY A 244 -9.80 -6.24 11.43
C GLY A 244 -8.81 -6.54 10.30
N TYR A 245 -9.23 -7.25 9.25
CA TYR A 245 -8.41 -7.44 8.05
C TYR A 245 -8.24 -6.14 7.26
N TYR A 246 -9.31 -5.37 7.06
CA TYR A 246 -9.27 -4.08 6.40
C TYR A 246 -8.32 -3.09 7.09
N GLN A 247 -8.41 -2.97 8.43
CA GLN A 247 -7.53 -2.09 9.21
C GLN A 247 -6.05 -2.45 9.02
N LYS A 248 -5.71 -3.74 9.04
CA LYS A 248 -4.33 -4.19 8.78
C LYS A 248 -3.84 -3.84 7.38
N ILE A 249 -4.70 -3.94 6.36
CA ILE A 249 -4.35 -3.56 4.98
C ILE A 249 -4.13 -2.05 4.92
N ARG A 250 -5.01 -1.26 5.54
CA ARG A 250 -4.92 0.20 5.57
C ARG A 250 -3.68 0.71 6.30
N GLU A 251 -3.29 0.08 7.42
CA GLU A 251 -2.03 0.40 8.12
C GLU A 251 -0.79 0.19 7.23
N ILE A 252 -0.82 -0.86 6.40
CA ILE A 252 0.24 -1.13 5.41
C ILE A 252 0.23 -0.06 4.32
N GLU A 253 -0.95 0.35 3.83
CA GLU A 253 -1.10 1.45 2.87
C GLU A 253 -0.59 2.79 3.42
N GLU A 254 -0.94 3.13 4.66
CA GLU A 254 -0.45 4.32 5.36
C GLU A 254 1.08 4.31 5.53
N TYR A 255 1.68 3.13 5.71
CA TYR A 255 3.14 2.99 5.72
C TYR A 255 3.79 3.30 4.37
N TRP A 256 3.13 3.00 3.24
CA TRP A 256 3.60 3.44 1.92
C TRP A 256 3.54 4.96 1.76
N HIS A 257 2.58 5.58 2.45
CA HIS A 257 2.40 7.01 2.54
C HIS A 257 3.20 7.66 3.70
N LYS A 258 4.25 7.05 4.25
CA LYS A 258 4.98 7.61 5.40
C LYS A 258 5.76 8.91 5.09
N ASP A 259 6.01 9.22 3.82
CA ASP A 259 6.48 10.54 3.39
C ASP A 259 5.32 11.48 2.98
N SER A 260 4.07 10.99 3.00
CA SER A 260 2.88 11.74 2.62
C SER A 260 2.70 12.98 3.46
N ASP A 261 3.09 13.02 4.74
CA ASP A 261 2.96 14.26 5.52
C ASP A 261 3.73 15.42 4.89
N LEU A 262 4.91 15.15 4.31
CA LEU A 262 5.69 16.16 3.59
C LEU A 262 5.15 16.39 2.18
N GLU A 263 4.63 15.36 1.51
CA GLU A 263 4.03 15.49 0.17
C GLU A 263 2.69 16.22 0.20
N ILE A 264 1.80 15.91 1.16
CA ILE A 264 0.56 16.60 1.50
C ILE A 264 0.85 18.04 1.91
N ARG A 265 1.91 18.27 2.70
CA ARG A 265 2.33 19.65 3.04
C ARG A 265 2.82 20.41 1.81
N LEU A 266 3.53 19.74 0.90
CA LEU A 266 3.94 20.32 -0.39
C LEU A 266 2.72 20.59 -1.28
N GLU A 267 1.74 19.70 -1.33
CA GLU A 267 0.49 19.84 -2.08
C GLU A 267 -0.35 21.01 -1.56
N LYS A 268 -0.50 21.13 -0.23
CA LYS A 268 -1.14 22.29 0.42
C LYS A 268 -0.42 23.60 0.10
N ILE A 269 0.93 23.61 0.07
CA ILE A 269 1.72 24.79 -0.34
C ILE A 269 1.46 25.13 -1.81
N CYS A 270 1.39 24.12 -2.69
CA CYS A 270 1.07 24.28 -4.12
C CYS A 270 -0.35 24.83 -4.34
N GLU A 271 -1.35 24.33 -3.61
CA GLU A 271 -2.72 24.85 -3.65
C GLU A 271 -2.80 26.31 -3.19
N GLN A 272 -2.14 26.63 -2.08
CA GLN A 272 -2.06 28.00 -1.57
C GLN A 272 -1.32 28.94 -2.54
N ALA A 273 -0.27 28.46 -3.19
CA ALA A 273 0.45 29.20 -4.21
C ALA A 273 -0.42 29.47 -5.46
N ARG A 274 -1.18 28.47 -5.92
CA ARG A 274 -2.16 28.62 -7.01
C ARG A 274 -3.22 29.66 -6.67
N TYR A 275 -3.78 29.62 -5.46
CA TYR A 275 -4.78 30.58 -4.99
C TYR A 275 -4.27 32.04 -4.97
N ILE A 276 -2.97 32.26 -4.83
CA ILE A 276 -2.33 33.59 -4.78
C ILE A 276 -1.68 33.98 -6.14
N GLY A 277 -1.87 33.16 -7.18
CA GLY A 277 -1.34 33.37 -8.52
C GLY A 277 0.19 33.25 -8.62
N LEU A 278 0.83 32.52 -7.69
CA LEU A 278 2.27 32.27 -7.69
C LEU A 278 2.56 31.03 -8.56
N LYS A 279 3.35 31.20 -9.63
CA LYS A 279 3.88 30.08 -10.41
C LYS A 279 5.10 29.50 -9.70
N LEU A 280 4.95 28.32 -9.11
CA LEU A 280 6.07 27.55 -8.56
C LEU A 280 6.72 26.71 -9.68
N PRO A 281 8.06 26.56 -9.68
CA PRO A 281 8.75 25.67 -10.59
C PRO A 281 8.47 24.21 -10.19
N PHE A 282 7.69 23.52 -11.01
CA PHE A 282 7.50 22.07 -10.92
C PHE A 282 8.78 21.36 -11.35
#